data_AF-A0A941I8J0-F1
#
_entry.id   AF-A0A941I8J0-F1
#
_cell.length_a   1.000
_cell.length_b   1.000
_cell.length_c   1.000
_cell.angle_alpha   90.00
_cell.angle_beta   90.00
_cell.angle_gamma   90.00
#
_symmetry.space_group_name_H-M   'P 1'
#
loop_
_entity.id
_entity.type
_entity.pdbx_description
1 polymer ?
#
loop_
_entity_poly.entity_id
_entity_poly.type
_entity_poly.pdbx_seq_one_letter_code
_entity_poly.pdbx_strand_id
1 'polypeptide(L)'
;MKKIFILSIMLLMITNNVAAKQSFNQKELVDLANYMMNNSAKVEDWQVTLKEAITREDSKHLVHELQTNFKPNFSEDKNKLKYSFSDALLPEGINVLYNVVIPKQKQYNAELIIVIKGKSWSKEIEKNYRNVLTTSLNAYFTEAVKKFACLTTKGNDIISGDYFLENMTNYFQVQQVKTQFDNVKNSTHKKIIYGYTPLWNQKISVDNTSMNLQIAIKDTGSDYPTYTIGTPILINEY
;
A
#
# COMPACT_ATOMS: atom_id res chain seq x y z
N MET A 1 -43.60 23.81 31.77
CA MET A 1 -42.92 24.15 30.51
C MET A 1 -41.39 23.99 30.57
N LYS A 2 -40.67 24.54 31.57
CA LYS A 2 -39.20 24.39 31.69
C LYS A 2 -38.68 22.94 31.80
N LYS A 3 -39.43 22.02 32.42
CA LYS A 3 -39.01 20.60 32.56
C LYS A 3 -39.10 19.79 31.26
N ILE A 4 -39.96 20.18 30.32
CA ILE A 4 -40.10 19.51 29.01
C ILE A 4 -38.96 19.93 28.08
N PHE A 5 -38.48 21.17 28.21
CA PHE A 5 -37.37 21.69 27.40
C PHE A 5 -36.03 20.99 27.72
N ILE A 6 -35.79 20.67 29.00
CA ILE A 6 -34.57 19.98 29.44
C ILE A 6 -34.56 18.52 28.96
N LEU A 7 -35.72 17.85 28.93
CA LEU A 7 -35.82 16.48 28.42
C LEU A 7 -35.58 16.40 26.91
N SER A 8 -35.97 17.44 26.16
CA SER A 8 -35.72 17.54 24.72
C SER A 8 -34.25 17.80 24.38
N ILE A 9 -33.51 18.52 25.24
CA ILE A 9 -32.07 18.76 25.08
C ILE A 9 -31.26 17.50 25.42
N MET A 10 -31.72 16.70 26.39
CA MET A 10 -31.03 15.48 26.78
C MET A 10 -31.19 14.35 25.73
N LEU A 11 -32.31 14.32 24.99
CA LEU A 11 -32.49 13.43 23.84
C LEU A 11 -31.60 13.78 22.64
N LEU A 12 -31.22 15.06 22.48
CA LEU A 12 -30.31 15.53 21.42
C LEU A 12 -28.84 15.16 21.68
N MET A 13 -28.47 14.73 22.89
CA MET A 13 -27.12 14.25 23.22
C MET A 13 -26.91 12.76 22.92
N ILE A 14 -27.96 12.06 22.48
CA ILE A 14 -27.86 10.72 21.88
C ILE A 14 -27.72 10.88 20.35
N THR A 15 -26.93 11.85 19.90
CA THR A 15 -26.39 11.81 18.54
C THR A 15 -25.34 10.70 18.54
N ASN A 16 -25.77 9.53 18.06
CA ASN A 16 -24.96 8.55 17.36
C ASN A 16 -23.47 8.89 17.29
N ASN A 17 -22.71 8.51 18.32
CA ASN A 17 -21.33 8.10 18.11
C ASN A 17 -21.38 6.75 17.37
N VAL A 18 -21.91 6.77 16.15
CA VAL A 18 -21.39 5.86 15.13
C VAL A 18 -19.98 6.38 14.96
N ALA A 19 -19.04 5.80 15.71
CA ALA A 19 -17.65 5.80 15.30
C ALA A 19 -17.70 5.39 13.84
N ALA A 20 -17.56 6.36 12.94
CA ALA A 20 -17.53 6.11 11.52
C ALA A 20 -16.37 5.16 11.37
N LYS A 21 -16.67 3.85 11.26
CA LYS A 21 -15.72 2.77 11.05
C LYS A 21 -14.79 3.31 10.00
N GLN A 22 -13.56 3.67 10.40
CA GLN A 22 -12.69 4.53 9.61
C GLN A 22 -12.64 3.88 8.25
N SER A 23 -13.33 4.49 7.28
CA SER A 23 -13.62 3.79 6.05
C SER A 23 -12.24 3.50 5.49
N PHE A 24 -11.90 2.24 5.28
CA PHE A 24 -10.66 1.82 4.60
C PHE A 24 -10.69 2.26 3.12
N ASN A 25 -11.33 3.40 2.82
CA ASN A 25 -11.38 4.17 1.60
C ASN A 25 -10.05 4.86 1.33
N GLN A 26 -8.96 4.17 1.61
CA GLN A 26 -7.63 4.60 1.26
C GLN A 26 -7.43 4.19 -0.21
N LYS A 27 -7.52 5.19 -1.09
CA LYS A 27 -7.63 5.06 -2.55
C LYS A 27 -6.30 5.18 -3.27
N GLU A 28 -5.17 5.23 -2.56
CA GLU A 28 -3.90 5.72 -3.12
C GLU A 28 -3.45 4.93 -4.36
N LEU A 29 -3.47 3.59 -4.32
CA LEU A 29 -3.17 2.79 -5.53
C LEU A 29 -4.15 3.12 -6.68
N VAL A 30 -5.43 3.26 -6.35
CA VAL A 30 -6.47 3.51 -7.34
C VAL A 30 -6.35 4.91 -7.93
N ASP A 31 -5.98 5.90 -7.12
CA ASP A 31 -5.74 7.27 -7.56
C ASP A 31 -4.52 7.31 -8.49
N LEU A 32 -3.43 6.64 -8.12
CA LEU A 32 -2.25 6.46 -8.96
C LEU A 32 -2.61 5.79 -10.29
N ALA A 33 -3.34 4.67 -10.24
CA ALA A 33 -3.69 3.92 -11.43
C ALA A 33 -4.67 4.68 -12.34
N ASN A 34 -5.65 5.39 -11.77
CA ASN A 34 -6.55 6.25 -12.53
C ASN A 34 -5.79 7.42 -13.18
N TYR A 35 -4.82 8.01 -12.49
CA TYR A 35 -3.94 9.02 -13.08
C TYR A 35 -3.19 8.44 -14.29
N MET A 36 -2.62 7.24 -14.18
CA MET A 36 -1.94 6.59 -15.31
C MET A 36 -2.87 6.37 -16.50
N MET A 37 -4.05 5.79 -16.25
CA MET A 37 -5.05 5.53 -17.29
C MET A 37 -5.49 6.82 -18.01
N ASN A 38 -5.73 7.89 -17.26
CA ASN A 38 -6.17 9.17 -17.81
C ASN A 38 -5.08 9.87 -18.64
N ASN A 39 -3.81 9.61 -18.33
CA ASN A 39 -2.66 10.14 -19.07
C ASN A 39 -2.14 9.17 -20.14
N SER A 40 -2.90 8.13 -20.48
CA SER A 40 -2.49 7.10 -21.46
C SER A 40 -1.15 6.43 -21.11
N ALA A 41 -0.80 6.39 -19.83
CA ALA A 41 0.35 5.67 -19.30
C ALA A 41 -0.07 4.23 -18.98
N LYS A 42 0.70 3.25 -19.43
CA LYS A 42 0.43 1.84 -19.13
C LYS A 42 0.95 1.49 -17.74
N VAL A 43 0.11 0.84 -16.94
CA VAL A 43 0.53 0.21 -15.68
C VAL A 43 1.18 -1.14 -16.01
N GLU A 44 2.45 -1.29 -15.67
CA GLU A 44 3.22 -2.52 -15.94
C GLU A 44 3.21 -3.48 -14.74
N ASP A 45 3.20 -2.94 -13.54
CA ASP A 45 3.12 -3.71 -12.30
C ASP A 45 2.49 -2.87 -11.21
N TRP A 46 1.77 -3.50 -10.29
CA TRP A 46 1.28 -2.86 -9.09
C TRP A 46 1.22 -3.84 -7.93
N GLN A 47 1.37 -3.30 -6.74
CA GLN A 47 1.30 -4.07 -5.50
C GLN A 47 0.76 -3.22 -4.36
N VAL A 48 -0.09 -3.82 -3.53
CA VAL A 48 -0.45 -3.32 -2.21
C VAL A 48 -0.02 -4.33 -1.17
N THR A 49 0.67 -3.85 -0.15
CA THR A 49 1.14 -4.63 1.00
C THR A 49 0.45 -4.13 2.24
N LEU A 50 -0.27 -5.01 2.90
CA LEU A 50 -0.86 -4.83 4.21
C LEU A 50 0.04 -5.49 5.24
N LYS A 51 0.36 -4.78 6.33
CA LYS A 51 1.30 -5.26 7.34
C LYS A 51 0.84 -4.87 8.73
N GLU A 52 0.78 -5.84 9.64
CA GLU A 52 0.44 -5.61 11.04
C GLU A 52 1.26 -6.52 11.97
N ALA A 53 1.65 -5.98 13.13
CA ALA A 53 2.30 -6.77 14.16
C ALA A 53 1.24 -7.54 14.95
N ILE A 54 1.44 -8.84 15.15
CA ILE A 54 0.52 -9.72 15.84
C ILE A 54 1.25 -10.47 16.97
N THR A 55 0.51 -10.98 17.94
CA THR A 55 1.10 -11.79 19.00
C THR A 55 1.63 -13.11 18.45
N ARG A 56 2.52 -13.77 19.19
CA ARG A 56 3.05 -15.08 18.78
C ARG A 56 1.96 -16.15 18.81
N GLU A 57 1.08 -16.08 19.79
CA GLU A 57 -0.07 -16.94 19.96
C GLU A 57 -0.99 -16.80 18.74
N ASP A 58 -1.39 -15.57 18.39
CA ASP A 58 -2.23 -15.30 17.22
C ASP A 58 -1.56 -15.78 15.93
N SER A 59 -0.25 -15.61 15.80
CA SER A 59 0.49 -16.07 14.60
C SER A 59 0.41 -17.59 14.41
N LYS A 60 0.41 -18.37 15.50
CA LYS A 60 0.27 -19.83 15.43
C LYS A 60 -1.14 -20.23 15.02
N HIS A 61 -2.14 -19.58 15.60
CA HIS A 61 -3.55 -19.80 15.23
C HIS A 61 -3.79 -19.48 13.76
N LEU A 62 -3.29 -18.32 13.30
CA LEU A 62 -3.42 -17.89 11.91
C LEU A 62 -2.71 -18.83 10.93
N VAL A 63 -1.51 -19.32 11.26
CA VAL A 63 -0.81 -20.30 10.43
C VAL A 63 -1.64 -21.58 10.31
N HIS A 64 -2.23 -22.07 11.41
CA HIS A 64 -3.06 -23.27 11.39
C HIS A 64 -4.34 -23.08 10.56
N GLU A 65 -5.00 -21.93 10.70
CA GLU A 65 -6.18 -21.57 9.91
C GLU A 65 -5.84 -21.53 8.41
N LEU A 66 -4.78 -20.82 8.03
CA LEU A 66 -4.36 -20.71 6.62
C LEU A 66 -3.94 -22.07 6.03
N GLN A 67 -3.33 -22.95 6.83
CA GLN A 67 -2.98 -24.31 6.41
C GLN A 67 -4.18 -25.20 6.09
N THR A 68 -5.37 -24.86 6.58
CA THR A 68 -6.60 -25.61 6.29
C THR A 68 -7.04 -25.41 4.83
N ASN A 69 -6.78 -24.23 4.28
CA ASN A 69 -7.23 -23.85 2.94
C ASN A 69 -6.09 -23.75 1.91
N PHE A 70 -4.85 -23.57 2.37
CA PHE A 70 -3.70 -23.30 1.51
C PHE A 70 -2.50 -24.16 1.86
N LYS A 71 -1.76 -24.60 0.83
CA LYS A 71 -0.48 -25.29 1.04
C LYS A 71 0.59 -24.28 1.46
N PRO A 72 1.23 -24.44 2.64
CA PRO A 72 2.29 -23.55 3.08
C PRO A 72 3.58 -23.77 2.29
N ASN A 73 4.26 -22.67 1.97
CA ASN A 73 5.69 -22.66 1.72
C ASN A 73 6.40 -22.16 2.99
N PHE A 74 7.26 -22.98 3.57
CA PHE A 74 7.98 -22.67 4.80
C PHE A 74 9.43 -22.32 4.50
N SER A 75 9.92 -21.27 5.14
CA SER A 75 11.33 -20.91 5.13
C SER A 75 11.79 -20.49 6.51
N GLU A 76 13.03 -20.82 6.84
CA GLU A 76 13.64 -20.52 8.12
C GLU A 76 15.05 -19.99 7.89
N ASP A 77 15.39 -18.93 8.61
CA ASP A 77 16.76 -18.41 8.68
C ASP A 77 17.21 -18.28 10.14
N LYS A 78 18.41 -17.74 10.35
CA LYS A 78 19.00 -17.54 11.69
C LYS A 78 18.16 -16.66 12.64
N ASN A 79 17.30 -15.80 12.10
CA ASN A 79 16.58 -14.77 12.83
C ASN A 79 15.06 -14.99 12.87
N LYS A 80 14.48 -15.68 11.89
CA LYS A 80 13.01 -15.79 11.75
C LYS A 80 12.55 -17.09 11.09
N LEU A 81 11.30 -17.42 11.36
CA LEU A 81 10.48 -18.38 10.63
C LEU A 81 9.52 -17.61 9.73
N LYS A 82 9.29 -18.08 8.51
CA LYS A 82 8.34 -17.48 7.58
C LYS A 82 7.48 -18.56 6.93
N TYR A 83 6.17 -18.41 7.09
CA TYR A 83 5.16 -19.18 6.39
C TYR A 83 4.56 -18.31 5.29
N SER A 84 4.53 -18.81 4.06
CA SER A 84 3.96 -18.13 2.91
C SER A 84 2.85 -18.98 2.30
N PHE A 85 1.72 -18.36 2.01
CA PHE A 85 0.56 -19.00 1.39
C PHE A 85 0.16 -18.18 0.18
N SER A 86 -0.18 -18.85 -0.91
CA SER A 86 -0.69 -18.23 -2.14
C SER A 86 -2.10 -18.73 -2.41
N ASP A 87 -3.00 -17.80 -2.69
CA ASP A 87 -4.35 -18.15 -3.13
C ASP A 87 -4.38 -18.26 -4.66
N ALA A 88 -4.57 -19.48 -5.16
CA ALA A 88 -4.63 -19.78 -6.59
C ALA A 88 -6.05 -19.64 -7.17
N LEU A 89 -7.07 -19.42 -6.34
CA LEU A 89 -8.48 -19.34 -6.75
C LEU A 89 -8.96 -17.89 -6.97
N LEU A 90 -8.03 -16.94 -7.01
CA LEU A 90 -8.35 -15.53 -7.17
C LEU A 90 -8.79 -15.19 -8.60
N PRO A 91 -9.53 -14.07 -8.77
CA PRO A 91 -9.84 -13.54 -10.09
C PRO A 91 -8.59 -13.35 -10.95
N GLU A 92 -8.72 -13.61 -12.25
CA GLU A 92 -7.63 -13.45 -13.21
C GLU A 92 -6.98 -12.06 -13.10
N GLY A 93 -5.65 -12.02 -13.21
CA GLY A 93 -4.86 -10.78 -13.14
C GLY A 93 -4.54 -10.28 -11.73
N ILE A 94 -5.04 -10.93 -10.67
CA ILE A 94 -4.69 -10.62 -9.26
C ILE A 94 -4.06 -11.83 -8.58
N ASN A 95 -2.97 -11.59 -7.86
CA ASN A 95 -2.33 -12.57 -6.99
C ASN A 95 -2.29 -12.05 -5.56
N VAL A 96 -2.61 -12.91 -4.59
CA VAL A 96 -2.48 -12.60 -3.16
C VAL A 96 -1.52 -13.57 -2.49
N LEU A 97 -0.60 -13.02 -1.71
CA LEU A 97 0.33 -13.77 -0.87
C LEU A 97 0.12 -13.39 0.60
N TYR A 98 -0.17 -14.39 1.43
CA TYR A 98 -0.25 -14.25 2.87
C TYR A 98 1.08 -14.71 3.47
N ASN A 99 1.71 -13.87 4.29
CA ASN A 99 2.97 -14.21 4.94
C ASN A 99 2.84 -14.01 6.45
N VAL A 100 3.19 -15.03 7.22
CA VAL A 100 3.33 -14.93 8.68
C VAL A 100 4.81 -15.05 9.01
N VAL A 101 5.38 -14.00 9.58
CA VAL A 101 6.80 -13.90 9.94
C VAL A 101 6.92 -13.93 11.44
N ILE A 102 7.62 -14.92 11.98
CA ILE A 102 7.79 -15.14 13.41
C ILE A 102 9.28 -15.01 13.75
N PRO A 103 9.71 -13.92 14.44
CA PRO A 103 11.09 -13.80 14.89
C PRO A 103 11.46 -14.93 15.86
N LYS A 104 12.71 -15.40 15.85
CA LYS A 104 13.20 -16.37 16.84
C LYS A 104 13.42 -15.75 18.22
N GLN A 105 13.80 -14.47 18.26
CA GLN A 105 13.95 -13.72 19.50
C GLN A 105 12.59 -13.39 20.10
N LYS A 106 12.28 -13.97 21.27
CA LYS A 106 10.94 -13.95 21.88
C LYS A 106 10.42 -12.55 22.19
N GLN A 107 11.30 -11.57 22.40
CA GLN A 107 10.95 -10.18 22.70
C GLN A 107 10.28 -9.42 21.56
N TYR A 108 10.36 -9.93 20.31
CA TYR A 108 9.70 -9.31 19.16
C TYR A 108 8.40 -10.03 18.81
N ASN A 109 7.42 -9.24 18.42
CA ASN A 109 6.14 -9.70 17.89
C ASN A 109 6.30 -10.37 16.53
N ALA A 110 5.35 -11.23 16.19
CA ALA A 110 5.22 -11.74 14.84
C ALA A 110 4.61 -10.67 13.93
N GLU A 111 4.69 -10.87 12.63
CA GLU A 111 4.12 -9.96 11.63
C GLU A 111 3.26 -10.75 10.64
N LEU A 112 2.04 -10.26 10.40
CA LEU A 112 1.24 -10.65 9.25
C LEU A 112 1.50 -9.67 8.11
N ILE A 113 1.79 -10.20 6.93
CA ILE A 113 2.01 -9.43 5.70
C ILE A 113 1.18 -10.04 4.58
N ILE A 114 0.16 -9.32 4.11
CA ILE A 114 -0.65 -9.70 2.94
C ILE A 114 -0.23 -8.83 1.77
N VAL A 115 0.11 -9.45 0.65
CA VAL A 115 0.54 -8.78 -0.59
C VAL A 115 -0.46 -9.06 -1.69
N ILE A 116 -1.13 -8.03 -2.20
CA ILE A 116 -2.05 -8.09 -3.34
C ILE A 116 -1.34 -7.45 -4.53
N LYS A 117 -1.21 -8.13 -5.67
CA LYS A 117 -0.45 -7.62 -6.83
C LYS A 117 -1.00 -8.04 -8.18
N GLY A 118 -0.63 -7.31 -9.22
CA GLY A 118 -1.00 -7.59 -10.62
C GLY A 118 -0.07 -6.90 -11.61
N LYS A 119 -0.19 -7.26 -12.90
CA LYS A 119 0.69 -6.79 -14.00
C LYS A 119 0.03 -5.83 -14.99
N SER A 120 -1.20 -5.42 -14.69
CA SER A 120 -1.98 -4.50 -15.52
C SER A 120 -3.07 -3.87 -14.67
N TRP A 121 -3.64 -2.77 -15.16
CA TRP A 121 -4.77 -2.13 -14.51
C TRP A 121 -5.91 -1.90 -15.50
N SER A 122 -7.13 -2.20 -15.07
CA SER A 122 -8.37 -1.97 -15.79
C SER A 122 -9.49 -1.72 -14.79
N LYS A 123 -10.68 -1.31 -15.25
CA LYS A 123 -11.84 -1.15 -14.36
C LYS A 123 -12.29 -2.47 -13.71
N GLU A 124 -12.10 -3.58 -14.40
CA GLU A 124 -12.37 -4.90 -13.85
C GLU A 124 -11.35 -5.28 -12.77
N ILE A 125 -10.05 -5.06 -13.03
CA ILE A 125 -8.99 -5.28 -12.04
C ILE A 125 -9.19 -4.38 -10.82
N GLU A 126 -9.57 -3.11 -11.00
CA GLU A 126 -9.90 -2.20 -9.90
C GLU A 126 -11.02 -2.78 -9.02
N LYS A 127 -12.11 -3.29 -9.62
CA LYS A 127 -13.23 -3.89 -8.89
C LYS A 127 -12.77 -5.12 -8.10
N ASN A 128 -12.02 -6.03 -8.74
CA ASN A 128 -11.52 -7.25 -8.11
C ASN A 128 -10.55 -6.91 -6.96
N TYR A 129 -9.65 -5.95 -7.18
CA TYR A 129 -8.73 -5.46 -6.16
C TYR A 129 -9.47 -4.90 -4.95
N ARG A 130 -10.48 -4.06 -5.14
CA ARG A 130 -11.27 -3.49 -4.04
C ARG A 130 -11.96 -4.56 -3.21
N ASN A 131 -12.50 -5.59 -3.85
CA ASN A 131 -13.13 -6.71 -3.16
C ASN A 131 -12.11 -7.49 -2.33
N VAL A 132 -10.98 -7.89 -2.94
CA VAL A 132 -9.90 -8.61 -2.25
C VAL A 132 -9.37 -7.80 -1.08
N LEU A 133 -9.06 -6.52 -1.29
CA LEU A 133 -8.57 -5.62 -0.24
C LEU A 133 -9.54 -5.55 0.94
N THR A 134 -10.82 -5.34 0.66
CA THR A 134 -11.85 -5.22 1.70
C THR A 134 -12.02 -6.52 2.48
N THR A 135 -12.02 -7.67 1.78
CA THR A 135 -12.09 -8.98 2.42
C THR A 135 -10.86 -9.24 3.30
N SER A 136 -9.65 -8.98 2.79
CA SER A 136 -8.42 -9.17 3.57
C SER A 136 -8.36 -8.27 4.80
N LEU A 137 -8.76 -7.00 4.68
CA LEU A 137 -8.80 -6.06 5.80
C LEU A 137 -9.77 -6.51 6.88
N ASN A 138 -10.99 -6.91 6.50
CA ASN A 138 -11.99 -7.35 7.47
C ASN A 138 -11.67 -8.70 8.13
N ALA A 139 -10.99 -9.59 7.41
CA ALA A 139 -10.71 -10.95 7.90
C ALA A 139 -9.49 -11.01 8.81
N TYR A 140 -8.43 -10.25 8.50
CA TYR A 140 -7.11 -10.50 9.09
C TYR A 140 -6.46 -9.32 9.81
N PHE A 141 -7.03 -8.12 9.70
CA PHE A 141 -6.38 -6.91 10.16
C PHE A 141 -7.27 -6.08 11.09
N THR A 142 -6.61 -5.31 11.94
CA THR A 142 -7.26 -4.32 12.79
C THR A 142 -7.07 -2.91 12.21
N GLU A 143 -7.46 -1.89 12.96
CA GLU A 143 -7.21 -0.50 12.60
C GLU A 143 -5.71 -0.13 12.64
N ALA A 144 -4.86 -0.97 13.25
CA ALA A 144 -3.42 -0.77 13.32
C ALA A 144 -2.65 -1.16 12.05
N VAL A 145 -3.35 -1.70 11.04
CA VAL A 145 -2.74 -2.13 9.78
C VAL A 145 -2.01 -1.00 9.08
N LYS A 146 -0.78 -1.28 8.65
CA LYS A 146 -0.01 -0.40 7.78
C LYS A 146 -0.21 -0.87 6.34
N LYS A 147 -0.55 0.08 5.46
CA LYS A 147 -0.69 -0.19 4.03
C LYS A 147 0.44 0.47 3.25
N PHE A 148 0.94 -0.22 2.24
CA PHE A 148 1.90 0.33 1.29
C PHE A 148 1.39 0.03 -0.10
N ALA A 149 1.33 1.01 -0.98
CA ALA A 149 1.02 0.81 -2.38
C ALA A 149 2.24 1.15 -3.24
N CYS A 150 2.38 0.43 -4.33
CA CYS A 150 3.43 0.61 -5.33
C CYS A 150 2.81 0.40 -6.71
N LEU A 151 3.16 1.27 -7.65
CA LEU A 151 2.76 1.16 -9.05
C LEU A 151 3.97 1.47 -9.93
N THR A 152 4.22 0.61 -10.91
CA THR A 152 5.27 0.79 -11.90
C THR A 152 4.67 1.09 -13.26
N THR A 153 5.22 2.11 -13.93
CA THR A 153 4.88 2.51 -15.29
C THR A 153 6.15 2.82 -16.08
N LYS A 154 6.06 2.75 -17.40
CA LYS A 154 7.14 3.14 -18.31
C LYS A 154 6.70 4.38 -19.08
N GLY A 155 7.64 5.32 -19.27
CA GLY A 155 7.46 6.40 -20.24
C GLY A 155 7.11 5.84 -21.63
N ASN A 156 6.51 6.67 -22.47
CA ASN A 156 6.16 6.36 -23.85
C ASN A 156 6.27 7.64 -24.70
N ASP A 157 6.02 7.55 -26.01
CA ASP A 157 6.11 8.70 -26.93
C ASP A 157 5.23 9.91 -26.54
N ILE A 158 4.24 9.71 -25.66
CA ILE A 158 3.33 10.75 -25.13
C ILE A 158 3.88 11.38 -23.85
N ILE A 159 4.80 10.69 -23.17
CA ILE A 159 5.25 10.96 -21.81
C ILE A 159 6.77 11.19 -21.84
N SER A 160 7.20 12.42 -22.13
CA SER A 160 8.58 12.84 -21.88
C SER A 160 8.82 12.92 -20.37
N GLY A 161 10.03 12.50 -19.94
CA GLY A 161 10.23 12.13 -18.54
C GLY A 161 10.00 13.26 -17.52
N ASP A 162 10.51 14.46 -17.81
CA ASP A 162 10.35 15.61 -16.90
C ASP A 162 8.91 16.14 -16.87
N TYR A 163 8.22 16.15 -18.02
CA TYR A 163 6.83 16.60 -18.12
C TYR A 163 5.85 15.69 -17.36
N PHE A 164 6.10 14.38 -17.38
CA PHE A 164 5.32 13.42 -16.60
C PHE A 164 5.38 13.71 -15.10
N LEU A 165 6.59 13.88 -14.57
CA LEU A 165 6.80 14.11 -13.15
C LEU A 165 6.19 15.43 -12.71
N GLU A 166 6.35 16.48 -13.51
CA GLU A 166 5.72 17.79 -13.25
C GLU A 166 4.19 17.67 -13.22
N ASN A 167 3.59 17.05 -14.22
CA ASN A 167 2.13 16.87 -14.25
C ASN A 167 1.62 16.01 -13.09
N MET A 168 2.34 14.95 -12.74
CA MET A 168 1.94 14.08 -11.64
C MET A 168 2.03 14.80 -10.30
N THR A 169 3.14 15.51 -10.07
CA THR A 169 3.34 16.28 -8.84
C THR A 169 2.30 17.40 -8.71
N ASN A 170 1.96 18.08 -9.81
CA ASN A 170 0.87 19.06 -9.82
C ASN A 170 -0.49 18.43 -9.55
N TYR A 171 -0.83 17.32 -10.23
CA TYR A 171 -2.10 16.62 -10.07
C TYR A 171 -2.32 16.16 -8.63
N PHE A 172 -1.29 15.57 -8.01
CA PHE A 172 -1.35 15.11 -6.63
C PHE A 172 -1.01 16.19 -5.59
N GLN A 173 -0.80 17.46 -6.00
CA GLN A 173 -0.45 18.57 -5.10
C GLN A 173 0.75 18.24 -4.20
N VAL A 174 1.79 17.67 -4.79
CA VAL A 174 2.97 17.20 -4.06
C VAL A 174 3.78 18.40 -3.59
N GLN A 175 4.03 18.45 -2.29
CA GLN A 175 4.78 19.44 -1.56
C GLN A 175 6.04 18.80 -0.97
N GLN A 176 6.94 19.63 -0.42
CA GLN A 176 8.14 19.19 0.31
C GLN A 176 8.99 18.19 -0.47
N VAL A 177 9.21 18.48 -1.76
CA VAL A 177 9.90 17.58 -2.68
C VAL A 177 11.40 17.56 -2.37
N LYS A 178 11.93 16.38 -2.04
CA LYS A 178 13.37 16.12 -1.90
C LYS A 178 13.81 15.14 -2.99
N THR A 179 14.88 15.46 -3.70
CA THR A 179 15.45 14.56 -4.71
C THR A 179 16.79 14.03 -4.22
N GLN A 180 17.00 12.74 -4.39
CA GLN A 180 18.27 12.05 -4.18
C GLN A 180 18.72 11.42 -5.49
N PHE A 181 19.98 11.64 -5.86
CA PHE A 181 20.61 11.01 -7.01
C PHE A 181 21.53 9.89 -6.55
N ASP A 182 21.49 8.77 -7.26
CA ASP A 182 22.43 7.68 -7.03
C ASP A 182 23.51 7.69 -8.11
N ASN A 183 24.71 8.10 -7.71
CA ASN A 183 25.88 8.22 -8.57
C ASN A 183 26.70 6.93 -8.65
N VAL A 184 26.26 5.83 -8.03
CA VAL A 184 26.93 4.54 -8.13
C VAL A 184 26.78 3.99 -9.56
N LYS A 185 27.91 3.62 -10.19
CA LYS A 185 27.96 3.17 -11.59
C LYS A 185 26.91 2.10 -11.93
N ASN A 186 26.65 1.17 -11.02
CA ASN A 186 25.73 0.04 -11.21
C ASN A 186 24.40 0.20 -10.45
N SER A 187 24.02 1.40 -10.04
CA SER A 187 22.72 1.58 -9.37
C SER A 187 21.56 1.32 -10.33
N THR A 188 20.57 0.58 -9.84
CA THR A 188 19.32 0.27 -10.56
C THR A 188 18.42 1.51 -10.69
N HIS A 189 18.49 2.44 -9.74
CA HIS A 189 17.68 3.67 -9.74
C HIS A 189 18.61 4.87 -9.76
N LYS A 190 18.47 5.76 -10.75
CA LYS A 190 19.36 6.94 -10.88
C LYS A 190 18.88 8.12 -10.06
N LYS A 191 17.57 8.20 -9.82
CA LYS A 191 16.93 9.32 -9.13
C LYS A 191 15.79 8.80 -8.28
N ILE A 192 15.72 9.26 -7.04
CA ILE A 192 14.62 9.00 -6.11
C ILE A 192 14.06 10.35 -5.67
N ILE A 193 12.76 10.50 -5.75
CA ILE A 193 12.03 11.71 -5.34
C ILE A 193 11.16 11.33 -4.15
N TYR A 194 11.24 12.10 -3.08
CA TYR A 194 10.38 12.02 -1.91
C TYR A 194 9.46 13.23 -1.90
N GLY A 195 8.21 13.05 -1.51
CA GLY A 195 7.26 14.15 -1.41
C GLY A 195 6.11 13.88 -0.43
N TYR A 196 5.32 14.92 -0.24
CA TYR A 196 4.13 14.89 0.59
C TYR A 196 2.92 15.39 -0.20
N THR A 197 1.85 14.63 -0.24
CA THR A 197 0.55 15.09 -0.73
C THR A 197 -0.46 15.17 0.41
N PRO A 198 -1.24 16.26 0.53
CA PRO A 198 -2.33 16.35 1.50
C PRO A 198 -3.53 15.46 1.14
N LEU A 199 -3.57 14.89 -0.07
CA LEU A 199 -4.68 14.06 -0.54
C LEU A 199 -4.75 12.68 0.13
N TRP A 200 -3.64 12.24 0.74
CA TRP A 200 -3.54 10.93 1.38
C TRP A 200 -3.26 11.04 2.88
N ASN A 201 -4.03 10.29 3.67
CA ASN A 201 -3.97 10.35 5.13
C ASN A 201 -2.72 9.66 5.70
N GLN A 202 -2.30 8.55 5.09
CA GLN A 202 -1.16 7.80 5.58
C GLN A 202 0.13 8.54 5.26
N LYS A 203 1.00 8.70 6.26
CA LYS A 203 2.31 9.33 6.13
C LYS A 203 3.33 8.71 7.07
N ILE A 204 4.60 8.85 6.72
CA ILE A 204 5.73 8.59 7.61
C ILE A 204 6.44 9.91 7.93
N SER A 205 7.20 9.93 9.01
CA SER A 205 8.06 11.06 9.34
C SER A 205 9.52 10.62 9.31
N VAL A 206 10.35 11.34 8.56
CA VAL A 206 11.80 11.16 8.51
C VAL A 206 12.42 12.52 8.80
N ASP A 207 13.31 12.60 9.78
CA ASP A 207 13.94 13.85 10.23
C ASP A 207 12.92 14.99 10.45
N ASN A 208 11.82 14.68 11.16
CA ASN A 208 10.68 15.58 11.43
C ASN A 208 9.94 16.10 10.18
N THR A 209 10.23 15.58 8.99
CA THR A 209 9.52 15.90 7.76
C THR A 209 8.53 14.80 7.43
N SER A 210 7.26 15.15 7.26
CA SER A 210 6.23 14.22 6.83
C SER A 210 6.38 13.92 5.34
N MET A 211 6.30 12.65 4.95
CA MET A 211 6.27 12.21 3.55
C MET A 211 5.31 11.05 3.37
N ASN A 212 4.69 10.96 2.20
CA ASN A 212 3.76 9.89 1.83
C ASN A 212 3.78 9.54 0.35
N LEU A 213 4.80 9.99 -0.37
CA LEU A 213 5.06 9.68 -1.75
C LEU A 213 6.56 9.46 -1.93
N GLN A 214 6.92 8.39 -2.62
CA GLN A 214 8.26 8.14 -3.12
C GLN A 214 8.18 7.73 -4.58
N ILE A 215 9.07 8.23 -5.41
CA ILE A 215 9.17 7.89 -6.83
C ILE A 215 10.60 7.50 -7.11
N ALA A 216 10.85 6.25 -7.48
CA ALA A 216 12.12 5.81 -8.01
C ALA A 216 12.10 5.82 -9.54
N ILE A 217 13.18 6.32 -10.11
CA ILE A 217 13.34 6.48 -11.55
C ILE A 217 14.52 5.63 -11.97
N LYS A 218 14.22 4.63 -12.79
CA LYS A 218 15.21 3.79 -13.44
C LYS A 218 15.43 4.31 -14.85
N ASP A 219 16.63 4.82 -15.08
CA ASP A 219 17.10 5.18 -16.41
C ASP A 219 17.47 3.90 -17.16
N THR A 220 16.87 3.71 -18.33
CA THR A 220 17.13 2.57 -19.22
C THR A 220 18.06 2.93 -20.39
N GLY A 221 18.66 4.13 -20.40
CA GLY A 221 19.44 4.64 -21.54
C GLY A 221 18.56 4.98 -22.75
N SER A 222 17.27 5.24 -22.50
CA SER A 222 16.26 5.60 -23.51
C SER A 222 15.48 6.82 -23.04
N ASP A 223 14.84 7.53 -23.96
CA ASP A 223 13.96 8.68 -23.67
C ASP A 223 12.75 8.34 -22.77
N TYR A 224 12.51 7.04 -22.53
CA TYR A 224 11.39 6.50 -21.78
C TYR A 224 11.82 5.78 -20.49
N PRO A 225 12.15 6.53 -19.42
CA PRO A 225 12.50 5.93 -18.14
C PRO A 225 11.34 5.14 -17.53
N THR A 226 11.68 4.23 -16.62
CA THR A 226 10.69 3.51 -15.80
C THR A 226 10.52 4.22 -14.47
N TYR A 227 9.26 4.44 -14.09
CA TYR A 227 8.85 5.06 -12.85
C TYR A 227 8.21 4.03 -11.94
N THR A 228 8.71 3.94 -10.72
CA THR A 228 8.09 3.15 -9.64
C THR A 228 7.66 4.12 -8.56
N ILE A 229 6.35 4.22 -8.34
CA ILE A 229 5.72 5.19 -7.46
C ILE A 229 5.15 4.44 -6.27
N GLY A 230 5.56 4.82 -5.06
CA GLY A 230 5.14 4.19 -3.83
C GLY A 230 4.58 5.17 -2.81
N THR A 231 3.74 4.64 -1.93
CA THR A 231 3.10 5.37 -0.84
C THR A 231 2.92 4.47 0.38
N PRO A 232 3.21 4.95 1.61
CA PRO A 232 3.91 6.21 1.87
C PRO A 232 5.37 6.19 1.40
N ILE A 233 5.95 5.00 1.23
CA ILE A 233 7.30 4.75 0.70
C ILE A 233 7.33 3.43 -0.07
N LEU A 234 8.42 3.20 -0.78
CA LEU A 234 8.72 1.97 -1.49
C LEU A 234 9.41 0.98 -0.54
N ILE A 235 8.78 -0.17 -0.33
CA ILE A 235 9.26 -1.19 0.64
C ILE A 235 9.81 -2.47 -0.01
N ASN A 236 9.72 -2.58 -1.34
CA ASN A 236 10.17 -3.76 -2.09
C ASN A 236 11.24 -3.42 -3.14
N GLU A 237 11.94 -2.30 -2.99
CA GLU A 237 12.96 -1.85 -3.94
C GLU A 237 14.34 -2.48 -3.71
N TYR A 238 14.43 -3.81 -3.56
CA TYR A 238 15.72 -4.50 -3.51
C TYR A 238 15.62 -5.91 -4.08
#